data_AF-A0A9X7AZD0-F1
#
_entry.id   AF-A0A9X7AZD0-F1
#
_cell.length_a   1.000
_cell.length_b   1.000
_cell.length_c   1.000
_cell.angle_alpha   90.00
_cell.angle_beta   90.00
_cell.angle_gamma   90.00
#
_symmetry.space_group_name_H-M   'P 1'
#
loop_
_entity.id
_entity.type
_entity.pdbx_description
1 polymer ?
#
loop_
_entity_poly.entity_id
_entity_poly.type
_entity_poly.pdbx_seq_one_letter_code
_entity_poly.pdbx_strand_id
1 'polypeptide(L)'
;GVERKNGVDELVESIKDRTRFENELIRASKHPFVLIVEDIEGYQKILNGTYRSKYEPKSLLGSLKTFEVRYGFSTVFIDPITTGNYIYHHFLYMARELLKKGFI
;
A
#
# COMPACT_ATOMS: atom_id res chain seq x y z
N GLY A 1 5.32 -6.53 7.38
CA GLY A 1 4.57 -5.49 8.08
C GLY A 1 3.34 -5.09 7.28
N VAL A 2 2.49 -4.25 7.86
CA VAL A 2 1.33 -3.66 7.17
C VAL A 2 1.42 -2.15 7.32
N GLU A 3 1.28 -1.44 6.21
CA GLU A 3 0.94 -0.02 6.20
C GLU A 3 -0.53 0.07 5.75
N ARG A 4 -1.42 0.67 6.55
CA ARG A 4 -2.85 0.75 6.24
C ARG A 4 -3.29 2.20 6.06
N LYS A 5 -4.02 2.48 5.00
CA LYS A 5 -4.69 3.75 4.73
C LYS A 5 -6.21 3.51 4.68
N ASN A 6 -7.00 4.40 5.25
CA ASN A 6 -8.46 4.27 5.31
C ASN A 6 -9.14 4.54 3.97
N GLY A 7 -8.40 4.95 2.93
CA GLY A 7 -8.91 5.12 1.57
C GLY A 7 -7.96 5.91 0.67
N VAL A 8 -8.40 6.18 -0.56
CA VAL A 8 -7.56 6.87 -1.56
C VAL A 8 -7.19 8.28 -1.14
N ASP A 9 -8.10 9.02 -0.51
CA ASP A 9 -7.82 10.40 -0.05
C ASP A 9 -6.59 10.46 0.87
N GLU A 10 -6.51 9.53 1.82
CA GLU A 10 -5.38 9.45 2.75
C GLU A 10 -4.09 9.04 2.03
N LEU A 11 -4.18 8.11 1.06
CA LEU A 11 -3.05 7.74 0.21
C LEU A 11 -2.52 8.94 -0.57
N VAL A 12 -3.40 9.75 -1.18
CA VAL A 12 -2.98 10.91 -1.98
C VAL A 12 -2.31 11.95 -1.09
N GLU A 13 -2.84 12.22 0.11
CA GLU A 13 -2.21 13.16 1.04
C GLU A 13 -0.84 12.65 1.53
N SER A 14 -0.68 11.35 1.78
CA SER A 14 0.63 10.77 2.05
C SER A 14 1.60 10.98 0.88
N ILE A 15 1.19 10.69 -0.36
CA ILE A 15 2.06 10.85 -1.53
C ILE A 15 2.43 12.32 -1.80
N LYS A 16 1.55 13.27 -1.45
CA LYS A 16 1.85 14.72 -1.53
C LYS A 16 2.92 15.14 -0.54
N ASP A 17 2.85 14.63 0.68
CA ASP A 17 3.89 14.83 1.69
C ASP A 17 5.06 13.86 1.47
N ARG A 18 5.73 14.02 0.33
CA ARG A 18 6.74 13.07 -0.17
C ARG A 18 7.82 12.74 0.84
N THR A 19 8.40 13.75 1.49
CA THR A 19 9.50 13.54 2.43
C THR A 19 9.06 12.72 3.63
N ARG A 20 7.90 13.01 4.21
CA ARG A 20 7.36 12.23 5.34
C ARG A 20 7.08 10.80 4.90
N PHE A 21 6.41 10.63 3.76
CA PHE A 21 6.02 9.32 3.28
C PHE A 21 7.22 8.46 2.87
N GLU A 22 8.21 9.01 2.17
CA GLU A 22 9.46 8.28 1.88
C GLU A 22 10.17 7.83 3.16
N ASN A 23 10.19 8.66 4.22
CA ASN A 23 10.75 8.26 5.51
C ASN A 23 9.96 7.12 6.19
N GLU A 24 8.64 7.11 6.07
CA GLU A 24 7.78 6.00 6.52
C GLU A 24 8.11 4.71 5.73
N LEU A 25 8.23 4.81 4.40
CA LEU A 25 8.55 3.69 3.51
C LEU A 25 9.95 3.13 3.75
N ILE A 26 10.96 3.96 3.99
CA ILE A 26 12.33 3.53 4.35
C ILE A 26 12.32 2.69 5.64
N ARG A 27 11.50 3.08 6.62
CA ARG A 27 11.38 2.30 7.86
C ARG A 27 10.65 0.98 7.63
N ALA A 28 9.57 1.01 6.85
CA ALA A 28 8.77 -0.17 6.53
C ALA A 28 9.55 -1.20 5.69
N SER A 29 10.35 -0.74 4.72
CA SER A 29 11.09 -1.59 3.78
C SER A 29 12.25 -2.37 4.40
N LYS A 30 12.52 -2.21 5.70
CA LYS A 30 13.46 -3.07 6.45
C LYS A 30 13.00 -4.52 6.50
N HIS A 31 11.71 -4.76 6.32
CA HIS A 31 11.11 -6.09 6.24
C HIS A 31 10.04 -6.11 5.14
N PRO A 32 9.71 -7.27 4.54
CA PRO A 32 8.62 -7.37 3.59
C PRO A 32 7.32 -6.79 4.16
N PHE A 33 6.64 -5.94 3.41
CA PHE A 33 5.38 -5.32 3.82
C PHE A 33 4.43 -5.12 2.65
N VAL A 34 3.17 -4.88 2.99
CA VAL A 34 2.09 -4.57 2.06
C VAL A 34 1.47 -3.23 2.45
N LEU A 35 1.11 -2.43 1.45
CA LEU A 35 0.30 -1.22 1.63
C LEU A 35 -1.16 -1.57 1.35
N ILE A 36 -2.02 -1.46 2.36
CA ILE A 36 -3.45 -1.71 2.24
C ILE A 36 -4.17 -0.37 2.19
N VAL A 37 -5.04 -0.22 1.21
CA VAL A 37 -5.94 0.93 1.05
C VAL A 37 -7.36 0.41 1.13
N GLU A 38 -8.09 0.81 2.16
CA GLU A 38 -9.45 0.35 2.45
C GLU A 38 -10.51 1.06 1.58
N ASP A 39 -10.33 0.96 0.26
CA ASP A 39 -11.21 1.53 -0.76
C ASP A 39 -11.21 0.58 -1.98
N ILE A 40 -12.27 -0.22 -2.12
CA ILE A 40 -12.38 -1.26 -3.16
C ILE A 40 -12.30 -0.68 -4.59
N GLU A 41 -12.78 0.56 -4.78
CA GLU A 41 -12.71 1.27 -6.05
C GLU A 41 -11.43 2.10 -6.19
N GLY A 42 -10.50 1.99 -5.23
CA GLY A 42 -9.46 2.98 -5.06
C GLY A 42 -8.52 3.10 -6.26
N TYR A 43 -8.20 2.00 -6.93
CA TYR A 43 -7.43 2.04 -8.17
C TYR A 43 -8.18 2.81 -9.28
N GLN A 44 -9.48 2.54 -9.45
CA GLN A 44 -10.31 3.24 -10.43
C GLN A 44 -10.44 4.73 -10.09
N LYS A 45 -10.53 5.07 -8.80
CA LYS A 45 -10.55 6.46 -8.35
C LYS A 45 -9.26 7.20 -8.66
N ILE A 46 -8.11 6.55 -8.50
CA ILE A 46 -6.81 7.10 -8.91
C ILE A 46 -6.81 7.41 -10.41
N LEU A 47 -7.24 6.46 -11.25
CA LEU A 47 -7.27 6.66 -12.70
C LEU A 47 -8.19 7.81 -13.12
N ASN A 48 -9.35 7.93 -12.47
CA ASN A 48 -10.37 8.91 -12.82
C ASN A 48 -10.16 10.27 -12.14
N GLY A 49 -9.20 10.40 -11.22
CA GLY A 49 -9.04 11.62 -10.43
C GLY A 49 -10.14 11.87 -9.41
N THR A 50 -10.86 10.83 -8.97
CA THR A 50 -12.02 10.97 -8.07
C THR A 50 -11.58 10.80 -6.62
N TYR A 51 -10.90 11.83 -6.12
CA TYR A 51 -10.46 12.01 -4.74
C TYR A 51 -10.42 13.53 -4.44
N ARG A 52 -10.41 13.92 -3.16
CA ARG A 52 -10.52 15.33 -2.72
C ARG A 52 -9.36 16.18 -3.19
N SER A 53 -8.17 15.61 -3.15
CA SER A 53 -6.96 16.27 -3.62
C SER A 53 -7.03 16.48 -5.12
N LYS A 54 -6.68 17.67 -5.62
CA LYS A 54 -6.58 17.91 -7.08
C LYS A 54 -5.24 17.43 -7.66
N TYR A 55 -4.62 16.45 -7.01
CA TYR A 55 -3.36 15.88 -7.50
C TYR A 55 -3.60 15.21 -8.85
N GLU A 56 -2.71 15.45 -9.81
CA GLU A 56 -2.92 14.97 -11.17
C GLU A 56 -2.86 13.42 -11.22
N PRO A 57 -3.87 12.74 -11.78
CA PRO A 57 -4.00 11.27 -11.78
C PRO A 57 -2.77 10.50 -12.27
N LYS A 58 -2.19 10.90 -13.40
CA LYS A 58 -1.02 10.23 -13.99
C LYS A 58 0.20 10.37 -13.08
N SER A 59 0.37 11.53 -12.47
CA SER A 59 1.44 11.82 -11.50
C SER A 59 1.26 11.05 -10.20
N LEU A 60 0.01 10.89 -9.74
CA LEU A 60 -0.31 10.10 -8.55
C LEU A 60 0.03 8.63 -8.77
N LEU A 61 -0.47 8.06 -9.87
CA LEU A 61 -0.19 6.68 -10.25
C LEU A 61 1.31 6.45 -10.46
N GLY A 62 1.99 7.35 -11.16
CA GLY A 62 3.43 7.28 -11.37
C GLY A 62 4.22 7.28 -10.06
N SER A 63 3.82 8.12 -9.10
CA SER A 63 4.44 8.17 -7.76
C SER A 63 4.21 6.87 -7.00
N LEU A 64 2.97 6.37 -6.97
CA LEU A 64 2.62 5.12 -6.30
C LEU A 64 3.44 3.94 -6.84
N LYS A 65 3.47 3.77 -8.17
CA LYS A 65 4.23 2.69 -8.83
C LYS A 65 5.74 2.83 -8.63
N THR A 66 6.26 4.06 -8.62
CA THR A 66 7.66 4.31 -8.30
C THR A 66 7.98 3.86 -6.88
N PHE A 67 7.11 4.18 -5.90
CA PHE A 67 7.31 3.76 -4.51
C PHE A 67 7.21 2.25 -4.32
N GLU A 68 6.23 1.59 -4.94
CA GLU A 68 6.10 0.12 -4.91
C GLU A 68 7.41 -0.56 -5.34
N VAL A 69 7.98 -0.15 -6.48
CA VAL A 69 9.22 -0.71 -7.01
C VAL A 69 10.42 -0.33 -6.13
N ARG A 70 10.54 0.95 -5.73
CA ARG A 70 11.70 1.44 -4.98
C ARG A 70 11.82 0.83 -3.58
N TYR A 71 10.70 0.61 -2.91
CA TYR A 71 10.68 0.15 -1.51
C TYR A 71 10.20 -1.29 -1.35
N GLY A 72 9.92 -2.00 -2.46
CA GLY A 72 9.66 -3.44 -2.45
C GLY A 72 8.34 -3.84 -1.80
N PHE A 73 7.25 -3.14 -2.12
CA PHE A 73 5.91 -3.47 -1.64
C PHE A 73 4.88 -3.46 -2.77
N SER A 74 3.69 -4.00 -2.50
CA SER A 74 2.53 -3.87 -3.38
C SER A 74 1.39 -3.18 -2.66
N THR A 75 0.60 -2.42 -3.40
CA THR A 75 -0.62 -1.79 -2.92
C THR A 75 -1.82 -2.69 -3.20
N VAL A 76 -2.67 -2.88 -2.20
CA VAL A 76 -3.92 -3.62 -2.32
C VAL A 76 -5.08 -2.70 -1.97
N PHE A 77 -6.05 -2.62 -2.88
CA PHE A 77 -7.31 -1.93 -2.70
C PHE A 77 -8.34 -2.96 -2.26
N ILE A 78 -8.97 -2.77 -1.10
CA ILE A 78 -9.79 -3.81 -0.47
C ILE A 78 -10.98 -3.20 0.27
N ASP A 79 -12.05 -3.98 0.43
CA ASP A 79 -13.15 -3.65 1.31
C ASP A 79 -12.68 -3.70 2.79
N PRO A 80 -12.90 -2.65 3.59
CA PRO A 80 -12.53 -2.62 5.01
C PRO A 80 -12.99 -3.84 5.82
N ILE A 81 -14.17 -4.40 5.50
CA ILE A 81 -14.73 -5.57 6.19
C ILE A 81 -13.85 -6.81 5.99
N THR A 82 -13.13 -6.88 4.87
CA THR A 82 -12.27 -8.02 4.50
C THR A 82 -10.79 -7.82 4.86
N THR A 83 -10.38 -6.62 5.28
CA THR A 83 -9.00 -6.30 5.63
C THR A 83 -8.40 -7.25 6.68
N GLY A 84 -9.16 -7.58 7.74
CA GLY A 84 -8.68 -8.48 8.79
C GLY A 84 -8.38 -9.89 8.25
N ASN A 85 -9.24 -10.41 7.38
CA ASN A 85 -9.02 -11.70 6.72
C ASN A 85 -7.80 -11.67 5.80
N TYR A 86 -7.64 -10.60 5.01
CA TYR A 86 -6.48 -10.39 4.15
C TYR A 86 -5.18 -10.40 4.96
N ILE A 87 -5.11 -9.61 6.04
CA ILE A 87 -3.92 -9.51 6.91
C ILE A 87 -3.55 -10.89 7.47
N TYR A 88 -4.54 -11.61 8.01
CA TYR A 88 -4.33 -12.95 8.57
C TYR A 88 -3.72 -13.90 7.53
N HIS A 89 -4.34 -14.03 6.36
CA HIS A 89 -3.87 -14.97 5.35
C HIS A 89 -2.55 -14.54 4.70
N HIS A 90 -2.35 -13.23 4.47
CA HIS A 90 -1.10 -12.69 3.93
C HIS A 90 0.09 -13.13 4.80
N PHE A 91 0.00 -12.93 6.12
CA PHE A 91 1.08 -13.32 7.02
C PHE A 91 1.15 -14.82 7.28
N LEU A 92 0.01 -15.51 7.37
CA LEU A 92 0.00 -16.97 7.52
C LEU A 92 0.78 -17.63 6.38
N TYR A 93 0.49 -17.26 5.13
CA TYR A 93 1.17 -17.86 3.98
C TYR A 93 2.60 -17.37 3.82
N MET A 94 2.91 -16.10 4.16
CA MET A 94 4.29 -15.62 4.20
C MET A 94 5.14 -16.44 5.20
N ALA A 95 4.64 -16.64 6.42
CA ALA A 95 5.33 -17.43 7.44
C ALA A 95 5.50 -18.90 7.02
N ARG A 96 4.46 -19.52 6.45
CA ARG A 96 4.52 -20.90 5.94
C ARG A 96 5.60 -21.06 4.87
N GLU A 97 5.72 -20.12 3.94
CA GLU A 97 6.73 -20.18 2.88
C GLU A 97 8.15 -19.96 3.41
N LEU A 98 8.32 -19.08 4.40
CA LEU A 98 9.62 -18.89 5.06
C LEU A 98 10.07 -20.17 5.79
N LEU A 99 9.15 -20.81 6.51
CA LEU A 99 9.42 -22.08 7.21
C LEU A 99 9.78 -23.22 6.23
N LYS A 100 9.04 -23.37 5.13
CA LYS A 100 9.34 -24.40 4.11
C LYS A 100 10.72 -24.24 3.48
N LYS A 101 11.20 -23.01 3.35
CA LYS A 101 12.49 -22.68 2.77
C LYS A 101 13.64 -22.70 3.79
N GLY A 102 13.36 -22.98 5.06
CA GLY A 102 14.37 -23.06 6.13
C GLY A 102 14.93 -21.70 6.54
N PHE A 103 14.19 -20.60 6.34
CA PHE A 103 14.63 -19.25 6.72
C PHE A 103 14.38 -18.91 8.20
N ILE A 104 13.83 -19.85 8.98
CA ILE A 104 13.52 -19.72 10.41
C ILE A 104 13.79 -21.06 11.09
#